data_AF-A0A844QKE8-F1
#
_entry.id   AF-A0A844QKE8-F1
#
_cell.length_a   1.000
_cell.length_b   1.000
_cell.length_c   1.000
_cell.angle_alpha   90.00
_cell.angle_beta   90.00
_cell.angle_gamma   90.00
#
_symmetry.space_group_name_H-M   'P 1'
#
loop_
_entity.id
_entity.type
_entity.pdbx_description
1 polymer ?
#
loop_
_entity_poly.entity_id
_entity_poly.type
_entity_poly.pdbx_seq_one_letter_code
_entity_poly.pdbx_strand_id
1 'polypeptide(L)'
;MSAFGFIDKIAARADLMEKMIDTLGVRAGISEMPDQPSVMRNAALRCLSCRHGAECGSWMETSPTHERAPSYCRNRELFDFVADDA
;
A
#
# COMPACT_ATOMS: atom_id res chain seq x y z
N MET A 1 -12.16 -21.06 11.17
CA MET A 1 -11.26 -19.89 11.28
C MET A 1 -11.97 -18.87 12.16
N SER A 2 -11.38 -18.43 13.26
CA SER A 2 -12.05 -17.52 14.21
C SER A 2 -12.13 -16.10 13.62
N ALA A 3 -13.22 -15.37 13.92
CA ALA A 3 -13.41 -13.99 13.47
C ALA A 3 -12.25 -13.07 13.89
N PHE A 4 -11.66 -13.33 15.06
CA PHE A 4 -10.51 -12.59 15.59
C PHE A 4 -9.30 -12.63 14.64
N GLY A 5 -8.92 -13.80 14.12
CA GLY A 5 -7.75 -13.91 13.23
C GLY A 5 -7.96 -13.27 11.85
N PHE A 6 -9.21 -13.06 11.43
CA PHE A 6 -9.51 -12.31 10.21
C PHE A 6 -9.33 -10.81 10.41
N ILE A 7 -9.76 -10.28 11.56
CA ILE A 7 -9.58 -8.88 11.94
C ILE A 7 -8.09 -8.54 12.04
N ASP A 8 -7.28 -9.40 12.67
CA ASP A 8 -5.84 -9.21 12.79
C ASP A 8 -5.15 -9.11 11.42
N LYS A 9 -5.59 -9.95 10.48
CA LYS A 9 -5.06 -9.93 9.10
C LYS A 9 -5.43 -8.65 8.37
N ILE A 10 -6.62 -8.11 8.58
CA ILE A 10 -7.01 -6.81 8.00
C ILE A 10 -6.18 -5.69 8.60
N ALA A 11 -6.02 -5.65 9.92
CA ALA A 11 -5.23 -4.64 10.62
C ALA A 11 -3.78 -4.64 10.12
N ALA A 12 -3.14 -5.81 10.07
CA ALA A 12 -1.78 -5.95 9.55
C ALA A 12 -1.64 -5.47 8.08
N ARG A 13 -2.70 -5.60 7.27
CA ARG A 13 -2.72 -5.11 5.88
C ARG A 13 -2.90 -3.61 5.78
N ALA A 14 -3.72 -3.02 6.66
CA ALA A 14 -3.86 -1.58 6.75
C ALA A 14 -2.52 -0.94 7.15
N ASP A 15 -1.87 -1.46 8.19
CA ASP A 15 -0.56 -0.98 8.66
C ASP A 15 0.51 -1.10 7.57
N LEU A 16 0.53 -2.21 6.84
CA LEU A 16 1.48 -2.41 5.74
C LEU A 16 1.26 -1.41 4.60
N MET A 17 0.00 -1.14 4.23
CA MET A 17 -0.31 -0.16 3.19
C MET A 17 0.06 1.26 3.62
N GLU A 18 -0.19 1.61 4.88
CA GLU A 18 0.18 2.93 5.42
C GLU A 18 1.69 3.13 5.35
N LYS A 19 2.47 2.13 5.80
CA LYS A 19 3.94 2.17 5.69
C LYS A 19 4.41 2.31 4.25
N MET A 20 3.80 1.60 3.29
CA MET A 20 4.12 1.74 1.87
C MET A 20 3.94 3.18 1.37
N ILE A 21 2.84 3.83 1.76
CA ILE A 21 2.54 5.22 1.37
C ILE A 21 3.63 6.17 1.89
N ASP A 22 4.06 5.99 3.14
CA ASP A 22 5.10 6.82 3.75
C ASP A 22 6.48 6.54 3.17
N THR A 23 6.87 5.27 3.03
CA THR A 23 8.18 4.87 2.52
C THR A 23 8.40 5.28 1.06
N LEU A 24 7.34 5.34 0.25
CA LEU A 24 7.38 5.80 -1.13
C LEU A 24 7.17 7.32 -1.26
N GLY A 25 6.84 8.03 -0.18
CA GLY A 25 6.61 9.49 -0.23
C GLY A 25 5.37 9.93 -1.00
N VAL A 26 4.44 9.03 -1.30
CA VAL A 26 3.29 9.30 -2.20
C VAL A 26 2.07 9.90 -1.51
N ARG A 27 2.14 10.18 -0.20
CA ARG A 27 1.00 10.67 0.58
C ARG A 27 0.40 11.97 0.06
N ALA A 28 1.25 12.93 -0.29
CA ALA A 28 0.83 14.25 -0.76
C ALA A 28 0.07 14.13 -2.08
N GLY A 29 0.65 13.51 -3.10
CA GLY A 29 -0.01 13.39 -4.39
C GLY A 29 -1.28 12.52 -4.35
N ILE A 30 -1.36 11.49 -3.49
CA ILE A 30 -2.64 10.77 -3.27
C ILE A 30 -3.70 11.72 -2.70
N SER A 31 -3.30 12.58 -1.76
CA SER A 31 -4.20 13.55 -1.10
C SER A 31 -4.78 14.59 -2.06
N GLU A 32 -4.07 14.87 -3.15
CA GLU A 32 -4.45 15.83 -4.19
C GLU A 32 -5.28 15.21 -5.32
N MET A 33 -5.38 13.87 -5.38
CA MET A 33 -6.15 13.20 -6.44
C MET A 33 -7.64 13.56 -6.38
N PRO A 34 -8.31 13.76 -7.53
CA PRO A 34 -9.75 13.83 -7.59
C PRO A 34 -10.39 12.56 -7.01
N ASP A 35 -11.42 12.74 -6.18
CA ASP A 35 -12.10 11.63 -5.50
C ASP A 35 -11.14 10.73 -4.69
N GLN A 36 -10.20 11.36 -3.98
CA GLN A 36 -9.25 10.71 -3.07
C GLN A 36 -9.86 9.62 -2.17
N PRO A 37 -11.06 9.77 -1.59
CA PRO A 37 -11.65 8.71 -0.78
C PRO A 37 -11.87 7.40 -1.55
N SER A 38 -12.35 7.49 -2.81
CA SER A 38 -12.52 6.33 -3.68
C SER A 38 -11.18 5.73 -4.10
N VAL A 39 -10.18 6.58 -4.39
CA VAL A 39 -8.82 6.12 -4.71
C VAL A 39 -8.26 5.28 -3.55
N MET A 40 -8.30 5.82 -2.33
CA MET A 40 -7.80 5.13 -1.14
C MET A 40 -8.54 3.83 -0.85
N ARG A 41 -9.88 3.85 -0.94
CA ARG A 41 -10.69 2.64 -0.75
C ARG A 41 -10.31 1.56 -1.77
N ASN A 42 -10.16 1.92 -3.05
CA ASN A 42 -9.80 0.96 -4.09
C ASN A 42 -8.38 0.40 -3.89
N ALA A 43 -7.43 1.26 -3.52
CA ALA A 43 -6.07 0.85 -3.20
C ALA A 43 -6.01 -0.10 -1.99
N ALA A 44 -6.81 0.15 -0.95
CA ALA A 44 -6.94 -0.72 0.21
C ALA A 44 -7.52 -2.10 -0.17
N LEU A 45 -8.57 -2.15 -1.00
CA LEU A 45 -9.13 -3.42 -1.49
C LEU A 45 -8.13 -4.24 -2.31
N ARG A 46 -7.34 -3.57 -3.17
CA ARG A 46 -6.26 -4.22 -3.93
C ARG A 46 -5.15 -4.76 -3.03
N CYS A 47 -4.77 -4.03 -1.98
CA CYS A 47 -3.77 -4.47 -1.02
C CYS A 47 -4.26 -5.66 -0.19
N LEU A 48 -5.49 -5.56 0.35
CA LEU A 48 -6.10 -6.59 1.20
C LEU A 48 -6.26 -7.93 0.47
N SER A 49 -6.62 -7.90 -0.81
CA SER A 49 -6.78 -9.09 -1.66
C SER A 49 -5.46 -9.64 -2.23
N CYS A 50 -4.34 -8.94 -2.06
CA CYS A 50 -3.05 -9.36 -2.58
C CYS A 50 -2.49 -10.58 -1.83
N ARG A 51 -2.03 -11.60 -2.55
CA ARG A 51 -1.39 -12.79 -1.96
C ARG A 51 0.04 -12.53 -1.42
N HIS A 52 0.68 -11.45 -1.86
CA HIS A 52 2.11 -11.17 -1.61
C HIS A 52 2.38 -10.33 -0.34
N GLY A 53 1.60 -10.54 0.73
CA GLY A 53 1.71 -9.70 1.94
C GLY A 53 2.96 -9.90 2.76
N ALA A 54 3.35 -11.16 2.96
CA ALA A 54 4.56 -11.49 3.69
C ALA A 54 5.80 -10.97 2.93
N GLU A 55 5.85 -11.19 1.61
CA GLU A 55 6.93 -10.70 0.75
C GLU A 55 7.00 -9.17 0.75
N CYS A 56 5.85 -8.48 0.83
CA CYS A 56 5.78 -7.02 0.96
C CYS A 56 6.34 -6.53 2.30
N GLY A 57 6.02 -7.22 3.40
CA GLY A 57 6.63 -6.93 4.71
C GLY A 57 8.15 -7.09 4.67
N SER A 58 8.64 -8.22 4.17
CA SER A 58 10.09 -8.45 4.06
C SER A 58 10.79 -7.47 3.12
N TRP A 59 10.14 -7.08 2.02
CA TRP A 59 10.67 -6.07 1.11
C TRP A 59 10.85 -4.71 1.81
N MET A 60 9.88 -4.28 2.62
CA MET A 60 9.95 -3.04 3.39
C MET A 60 11.11 -3.01 4.39
N GLU A 61 11.56 -4.17 4.87
CA GLU A 61 12.69 -4.27 5.79
C GLU A 61 14.06 -4.16 5.08
N THR A 62 14.10 -4.24 3.75
CA THR A 62 15.37 -4.20 2.99
C THR A 62 16.00 -2.82 2.93
N SER A 63 15.21 -1.75 3.04
CA SER A 63 15.67 -0.37 3.02
C SER A 63 14.68 0.55 3.74
N PRO A 64 15.14 1.60 4.45
CA PRO A 64 14.26 2.60 5.04
C PRO A 64 13.51 3.44 3.99
N THR A 65 14.03 3.50 2.75
CA THR A 65 13.44 4.23 1.64
C THR A 65 13.41 3.39 0.38
N HIS A 66 12.38 3.60 -0.44
CA HIS A 66 12.26 2.99 -1.75
C HIS A 66 11.72 4.03 -2.74
N GLU A 67 12.31 4.10 -3.92
CA GLU A 67 11.84 5.03 -4.96
C GLU A 67 10.57 4.52 -5.64
N ARG A 68 10.40 3.19 -5.75
CA ARG A 68 9.28 2.56 -6.44
C ARG A 68 8.78 1.33 -5.71
N ALA A 69 7.49 1.06 -5.87
CA ALA A 69 6.88 -0.15 -5.36
C ALA A 69 7.42 -1.41 -6.06
N PRO A 70 7.46 -2.58 -5.38
CA PRO A 70 7.93 -3.81 -6.00
C PRO A 70 7.00 -4.24 -7.13
N SER A 71 7.52 -4.99 -8.11
CA SER A 71 6.79 -5.39 -9.33
C SER A 71 5.50 -6.19 -9.08
N TYR A 72 5.40 -6.91 -7.97
CA TYR A 72 4.20 -7.65 -7.60
C TYR A 72 3.12 -6.79 -6.92
N CYS A 73 3.43 -5.54 -6.54
CA CYS A 73 2.50 -4.68 -5.82
C CYS A 73 1.29 -4.34 -6.69
N ARG A 74 0.09 -4.67 -6.20
CA ARG A 74 -1.18 -4.40 -6.91
C ARG A 74 -1.53 -2.91 -6.99
N ASN A 75 -0.84 -2.07 -6.22
CA ASN A 75 -0.95 -0.61 -6.25
C ASN A 75 0.25 0.05 -6.93
N ARG A 76 1.16 -0.71 -7.53
CA ARG A 76 2.38 -0.15 -8.15
C ARG A 76 2.06 0.97 -9.12
N GLU A 77 1.15 0.75 -10.07
CA GLU A 77 0.78 1.78 -11.06
C GLU A 77 0.25 3.06 -10.41
N LEU A 78 -0.54 2.95 -9.34
CA LEU A 78 -1.04 4.11 -8.60
C LEU A 78 0.11 4.87 -7.93
N PHE A 79 0.98 4.15 -7.22
CA PHE A 79 2.11 4.78 -6.52
C PHE A 79 3.12 5.37 -7.50
N ASP A 80 3.37 4.69 -8.60
CA ASP A 80 4.22 5.12 -9.70
C ASP A 80 3.67 6.43 -10.32
N PHE A 81 2.37 6.46 -10.65
CA PHE A 81 1.71 7.65 -11.17
C PHE A 81 1.84 8.85 -10.22
N VAL A 82 1.58 8.64 -8.93
CA VAL A 82 1.63 9.71 -7.93
C VAL A 82 3.05 10.18 -7.65
N ALA A 83 4.03 9.27 -7.65
CA ALA A 83 5.44 9.61 -7.42
C ALA A 83 6.03 10.43 -8.58
N ASP A 84 5.54 10.23 -9.80
CA ASP A 84 6.00 10.96 -10.99
C ASP A 84 5.35 12.35 -11.12
N ASP A 85 4.18 12.57 -10.49
CA ASP A 85 3.46 13.85 -10.44
C ASP A 85 3.84 14.74 -9.22
N ALA A 86 4.65 14.24 -8.28
CA ALA A 86 5.02 14.91 -7.02
C ALA A 86 6.30 15.76 -7.09
#